data_AF-A0A1G9EV65-F1
#
_entry.id   AF-A0A1G9EV65-F1
#
_cell.length_a   1.000
_cell.length_b   1.000
_cell.length_c   1.000
_cell.angle_alpha   90.00
_cell.angle_beta   90.00
_cell.angle_gamma   90.00
#
_symmetry.space_group_name_H-M   'P 1'
#
loop_
_entity.id
_entity.type
_entity.pdbx_description
1 polymer ?
#
loop_
_entity_poly.entity_id
_entity_poly.type
_entity_poly.pdbx_seq_one_letter_code
_entity_poly.pdbx_strand_id
1 'polypeptide(L)'
;MAWFNADDKMHSHPKPRRAGLEAMGLWVLCGTYCTDYLTDGLVPAWYVESWPKGKQLAQKLIKSGFWVADDEDYRFLSWEEYQRTKKQVEIDKAKARERKAEWRKNRSGTAEER
;
A
#
# COMPACT_ATOMS: atom_id res chain seq x y z
N MET A 1 -11.53 1.17 2.54
CA MET A 1 -10.26 0.47 2.78
C MET A 1 -9.51 0.47 1.46
N ALA A 2 -8.22 0.81 1.46
CA ALA A 2 -7.38 0.70 0.27
C ALA A 2 -6.70 -0.67 0.27
N TRP A 3 -6.50 -1.25 -0.91
CA TRP A 3 -5.83 -2.53 -1.09
C TRP A 3 -4.42 -2.29 -1.61
N PHE A 4 -3.47 -3.06 -1.10
CA PHE A 4 -2.14 -3.12 -1.68
C PHE A 4 -2.20 -4.03 -2.92
N ASN A 5 -1.83 -3.49 -4.08
CA ASN A 5 -1.91 -4.22 -5.34
C ASN A 5 -0.63 -5.02 -5.60
N ALA A 6 -0.77 -6.33 -5.78
CA ALA A 6 0.27 -7.19 -6.34
C ALA A 6 -0.19 -7.70 -7.71
N ASP A 7 0.64 -7.52 -8.73
CA ASP A 7 0.34 -7.92 -10.11
C ASP A 7 0.20 -9.44 -10.25
N ASP A 8 -0.77 -9.88 -11.04
CA ASP A 8 -1.08 -11.31 -11.23
C ASP A 8 -0.03 -12.06 -12.05
N LYS A 9 0.87 -11.36 -12.76
CA LYS A 9 2.03 -11.94 -13.45
C LYS A 9 3.30 -11.87 -12.62
N MET A 10 3.27 -11.28 -11.42
CA MET A 10 4.45 -11.14 -10.56
C MET A 10 5.17 -12.47 -10.33
N HIS A 11 4.43 -13.57 -10.15
CA HIS A 11 5.01 -14.92 -9.94
C HIS A 11 5.97 -15.39 -11.05
N SER A 12 5.82 -14.86 -12.26
CA SER A 12 6.64 -15.21 -13.43
C SER A 12 7.81 -14.24 -13.66
N HIS A 13 7.77 -13.06 -13.05
CA HIS A 13 8.77 -12.02 -13.27
C HIS A 13 10.12 -12.39 -12.61
N PRO A 14 11.28 -12.02 -13.19
CA PRO A 14 12.58 -12.35 -12.62
C PRO A 14 12.92 -11.58 -11.32
N LYS A 15 12.30 -10.42 -11.05
CA LYS A 15 12.57 -9.63 -9.83
C LYS A 15 12.24 -10.39 -8.54
N PRO A 16 11.03 -10.96 -8.34
CA PRO A 16 10.73 -11.78 -7.16
C PRO A 16 11.68 -12.95 -6.95
N ARG A 17 12.10 -13.62 -8.03
CA ARG A 17 13.10 -14.70 -7.95
C ARG A 17 14.45 -14.19 -7.44
N ARG A 18 14.89 -13.01 -7.90
CA ARG A 18 16.12 -12.36 -7.41
C ARG A 18 16.02 -11.89 -5.96
N ALA A 19 14.85 -11.41 -5.54
CA ALA A 19 14.59 -11.00 -4.16
C ALA A 19 14.57 -12.20 -3.20
N GLY A 20 13.98 -13.33 -3.64
CA GLY A 20 13.74 -14.51 -2.83
C GLY A 20 12.42 -14.43 -2.06
N LEU A 21 11.83 -15.60 -1.76
CA LEU A 21 10.49 -15.69 -1.17
C LEU A 21 10.36 -15.01 0.19
N GLU A 22 11.36 -15.14 1.08
CA GLU A 22 11.38 -14.45 2.38
C GLU A 22 11.27 -12.92 2.20
N ALA A 23 12.02 -12.35 1.26
CA ALA A 23 12.02 -10.91 1.00
C ALA A 23 10.68 -10.47 0.40
N MET A 24 10.08 -11.29 -0.46
CA MET A 24 8.73 -11.03 -0.98
C MET A 24 7.66 -11.07 0.11
N GLY A 25 7.82 -11.91 1.14
CA GLY A 25 6.95 -11.88 2.32
C GLY A 25 7.02 -10.54 3.05
N LEU A 26 8.24 -10.02 3.29
CA LEU A 26 8.43 -8.69 3.87
C LEU A 26 7.83 -7.59 2.97
N TRP A 27 8.03 -7.67 1.66
CA TRP A 27 7.48 -6.73 0.69
C TRP A 27 5.95 -6.63 0.78
N VAL A 28 5.23 -7.75 0.90
CA VAL A 28 3.76 -7.73 1.06
C VAL A 28 3.35 -7.06 2.36
N LEU A 29 3.97 -7.42 3.49
CA LEU A 29 3.64 -6.86 4.81
C LEU A 29 3.89 -5.35 4.89
N CYS A 30 5.02 -4.90 4.35
CA CYS A 30 5.32 -3.48 4.27
C CYS A 30 4.42 -2.74 3.27
N GLY A 31 3.98 -3.40 2.19
CA GLY A 31 3.05 -2.83 1.22
C GLY A 31 1.66 -2.60 1.82
N THR A 32 1.15 -3.57 2.58
CA THR A 32 -0.12 -3.42 3.30
C THR A 32 -0.01 -2.37 4.41
N TYR A 33 1.12 -2.30 5.13
CA TYR A 33 1.42 -1.21 6.07
C TYR A 33 1.32 0.16 5.39
N CYS A 34 2.03 0.36 4.28
CA CYS A 34 2.01 1.65 3.57
C CYS A 34 0.62 2.05 3.07
N THR A 35 -0.20 1.05 2.71
CA THR A 35 -1.57 1.25 2.24
C THR A 35 -2.52 1.64 3.38
N ASP A 36 -2.34 1.04 4.56
CA ASP A 36 -3.17 1.34 5.74
C ASP A 36 -2.84 2.73 6.31
N TYR A 37 -1.55 3.01 6.50
CA TYR A 37 -1.06 4.27 7.07
C TYR A 37 -0.94 5.40 6.04
N LEU A 38 -1.20 5.12 4.76
CA LEU A 38 -1.12 6.07 3.65
C LEU A 38 0.22 6.83 3.64
N THR A 39 1.31 6.08 3.63
CA THR A 39 2.69 6.61 3.68
C THR A 39 3.31 6.83 2.30
N ASP A 40 2.54 6.63 1.23
CA ASP A 40 2.99 6.74 -0.16
C ASP A 40 4.26 5.91 -0.43
N GLY A 41 4.27 4.69 0.12
CA GLY A 41 5.33 3.72 -0.06
C GLY A 41 6.56 3.92 0.83
N LEU A 42 6.55 4.86 1.78
CA LEU A 42 7.58 4.98 2.81
C LEU A 42 7.38 3.91 3.90
N VAL A 43 8.42 3.14 4.17
CA VAL A 43 8.47 2.09 5.19
C VAL A 43 9.54 2.48 6.23
N PRO A 44 9.14 2.75 7.48
CA PRO A 44 10.09 3.09 8.52
C PRO A 44 11.07 1.96 8.85
N ALA A 45 12.31 2.32 9.16
CA ALA A 45 13.39 1.41 9.52
C ALA A 45 13.00 0.50 10.68
N TRP A 46 12.42 1.08 11.74
CA TRP A 46 11.99 0.33 12.92
C TRP A 46 10.97 -0.75 12.57
N TYR A 47 10.09 -0.52 11.59
CA TYR A 47 9.09 -1.49 11.18
C TYR A 47 9.74 -2.65 10.44
N VAL A 48 10.67 -2.35 9.53
CA VAL A 48 11.49 -3.37 8.84
C VAL A 48 12.29 -4.19 9.84
N GLU A 49 12.98 -3.54 10.77
CA GLU A 49 13.87 -4.17 11.75
C GLU A 49 13.13 -4.96 12.83
N SER A 50 11.83 -4.71 13.00
CA SER A 50 10.96 -5.53 13.87
C SER A 50 10.77 -6.97 13.36
N TRP A 51 11.02 -7.23 12.07
CA TRP A 51 10.90 -8.55 11.47
C TRP A 51 12.21 -9.34 11.50
N PRO A 52 12.15 -10.68 11.62
CA PRO A 52 13.34 -11.53 11.52
C PRO A 52 14.12 -11.26 10.23
N LYS A 53 15.42 -10.97 10.35
CA LYS A 53 16.31 -10.63 9.23
C LYS A 53 15.87 -9.40 8.42
N GLY A 54 15.00 -8.53 8.96
CA GLY A 54 14.38 -7.42 8.23
C GLY A 54 15.36 -6.58 7.40
N LYS A 55 16.44 -6.12 8.01
CA LYS A 55 17.50 -5.36 7.32
C LYS A 55 18.13 -6.12 6.16
N GLN A 56 18.38 -7.41 6.31
CA GLN A 56 18.95 -8.25 5.24
C GLN A 56 17.94 -8.45 4.09
N LEU A 57 16.67 -8.65 4.43
CA LEU A 57 15.59 -8.79 3.45
C LEU A 57 15.33 -7.49 2.69
N ALA A 58 15.36 -6.34 3.36
CA ALA A 58 15.27 -5.02 2.75
C ALA A 58 16.39 -4.79 1.73
N GLN A 59 17.63 -5.19 2.05
CA GLN A 59 18.74 -5.13 1.11
C GLN A 59 18.53 -6.01 -0.13
N LYS A 60 17.88 -7.17 0.00
CA LYS A 60 17.49 -8.00 -1.15
C LYS A 60 16.43 -7.29 -2.02
N LEU A 61 15.47 -6.59 -1.40
CA LEU A 61 14.44 -5.82 -2.11
C LEU A 61 15.03 -4.60 -2.84
N ILE A 62 16.02 -3.92 -2.24
CA ILE A 62 16.75 -2.84 -2.91
C ILE A 62 17.52 -3.39 -4.11
N LYS A 63 18.33 -4.44 -3.92
CA LYS A 63 19.13 -5.05 -5.00
C LYS A 63 18.30 -5.60 -6.15
N SER A 64 17.07 -6.06 -5.88
CA SER A 64 16.14 -6.56 -6.90
C SER A 64 15.29 -5.46 -7.54
N GLY A 65 15.40 -4.21 -7.07
CA GLY A 65 14.70 -3.05 -7.62
C GLY A 65 13.21 -3.05 -7.31
N PHE A 66 12.84 -3.51 -6.11
CA PHE A 66 11.52 -3.28 -5.51
C PHE A 66 11.51 -2.03 -4.64
N TRP A 67 12.59 -1.83 -3.89
CA TRP A 67 12.76 -0.70 -2.98
C TRP A 67 13.97 0.16 -3.35
N VAL A 68 14.02 1.34 -2.76
CA VAL A 68 15.18 2.21 -2.65
C VAL A 68 15.46 2.51 -1.19
N ALA A 69 16.72 2.82 -0.87
CA ALA A 69 17.06 3.39 0.42
C ALA A 69 16.53 4.84 0.47
N ASP A 70 15.96 5.24 1.59
CA ASP A 70 15.42 6.58 1.85
C ASP A 70 15.94 7.03 3.22
N ASP A 71 17.15 7.58 3.25
CA ASP A 71 17.93 7.84 4.46
C ASP A 71 18.09 6.59 5.36
N GLU A 72 17.52 6.62 6.56
CA GLU A 72 17.49 5.48 7.50
C GLU A 72 16.36 4.49 7.17
N ASP A 73 15.37 4.94 6.40
CA ASP A 73 14.15 4.23 6.03
C ASP A 73 14.26 3.58 4.63
N TYR A 74 13.14 3.05 4.15
CA TYR A 74 13.02 2.40 2.86
C TYR A 74 11.80 2.91 2.11
N ARG A 75 11.86 2.94 0.78
CA ARG A 75 10.72 3.34 -0.06
C ARG A 75 10.47 2.37 -1.21
N PHE A 76 9.20 2.12 -1.50
CA PHE A 76 8.79 1.41 -2.71
C PHE A 76 9.10 2.23 -3.97
N LEU A 77 9.85 1.63 -4.91
CA LEU A 77 10.35 2.34 -6.10
C LEU A 77 9.24 2.84 -7.03
N SER A 78 8.20 2.03 -7.27
CA SER A 78 7.12 2.33 -8.22
C SER A 78 5.76 2.49 -7.52
N TRP A 79 5.73 3.13 -6.35
CA TRP A 79 4.49 3.24 -5.58
C TRP A 79 3.39 3.98 -6.36
N GLU A 80 3.67 5.18 -6.88
CA GLU A 80 2.66 6.03 -7.54
C GLU A 80 2.11 5.44 -8.84
N GLU A 81 2.86 4.54 -9.48
CA GLU A 81 2.46 3.90 -10.73
C GLU A 81 1.40 2.81 -10.51
N TYR A 82 1.52 2.05 -9.42
CA TYR A 82 0.70 0.84 -9.19
C TYR A 82 -0.23 0.94 -7.98
N GLN A 83 0.06 1.85 -7.05
CA GLN A 83 -0.67 2.01 -5.80
C GLN A 83 -1.40 3.35 -5.78
N ARG A 84 -2.44 3.39 -4.97
CA ARG A 84 -3.17 4.63 -4.73
C ARG A 84 -2.38 5.50 -3.77
N THR A 85 -2.24 6.78 -4.13
CA THR A 85 -1.60 7.76 -3.24
C THR A 85 -2.54 8.16 -2.11
N LYS A 86 -2.00 8.64 -0.99
CA LYS A 86 -2.73 9.24 0.14
C LYS A 86 -3.76 10.24 -0.36
N LYS A 87 -3.34 11.13 -1.27
CA LYS A 87 -4.21 12.15 -1.87
C LYS A 87 -5.42 11.52 -2.58
N GLN A 88 -5.19 10.51 -3.42
CA GLN A 88 -6.27 9.81 -4.13
C GLN A 88 -7.21 9.07 -3.17
N VAL A 89 -6.67 8.45 -2.12
CA VAL A 89 -7.48 7.75 -1.10
C VAL A 89 -8.36 8.74 -0.33
N GLU A 90 -7.83 9.88 0.10
CA GLU A 90 -8.60 10.88 0.85
C GLU A 90 -9.68 11.55 0.00
N ILE A 91 -9.40 11.83 -1.27
CA ILE A 91 -10.41 12.33 -2.23
C ILE A 91 -11.56 11.34 -2.36
N ASP A 92 -11.26 10.05 -2.55
CA ASP A 92 -12.30 9.05 -2.73
C ASP A 92 -13.09 8.78 -1.45
N LYS A 93 -12.43 8.85 -0.28
CA LYS A 93 -13.13 8.82 1.01
C LYS A 93 -14.09 10.00 1.15
N ALA A 94 -13.68 11.22 0.77
CA ALA A 94 -14.54 12.39 0.79
C ALA A 94 -15.76 12.22 -0.12
N LYS A 95 -15.54 11.85 -1.39
CA LYS A 95 -16.62 11.55 -2.36
C LYS A 95 -17.55 10.45 -1.88
N ALA A 96 -17.02 9.40 -1.25
CA ALA A 96 -17.83 8.33 -0.69
C ALA A 96 -18.70 8.80 0.49
N ARG A 97 -18.18 9.69 1.34
CA ARG A 97 -18.96 10.31 2.43
C ARG A 97 -20.10 11.18 1.88
N GLU A 98 -19.83 11.99 0.86
CA GLU A 98 -20.83 12.84 0.19
C GLU A 98 -21.96 12.01 -0.41
N ARG A 99 -21.63 11.02 -1.26
CA ARG A 99 -22.63 10.11 -1.84
C ARG A 99 -23.50 9.42 -0.78
N LYS A 100 -22.90 9.02 0.35
CA LYS A 100 -23.62 8.38 1.46
C LYS A 100 -24.53 9.37 2.18
N ALA A 101 -24.12 10.62 2.32
CA ALA A 101 -24.94 11.68 2.92
C ALA A 101 -26.15 12.02 2.03
N GLU A 102 -25.94 12.16 0.72
CA GLU A 102 -27.01 12.39 -0.26
C GLU A 102 -28.01 11.23 -0.28
N TRP A 103 -27.52 9.99 -0.35
CA TRP A 103 -28.37 8.81 -0.30
C TRP A 103 -29.23 8.75 0.96
N ARG A 104 -28.67 9.14 2.13
CA ARG A 104 -29.43 9.21 3.40
C ARG A 104 -30.52 10.27 3.38
N LYS A 105 -30.23 11.48 2.88
CA LYS A 105 -31.22 12.57 2.76
C LYS A 105 -32.40 12.17 1.87
N ASN A 106 -32.11 11.55 0.73
CA ASN A 106 -33.16 11.13 -0.19
C ASN A 106 -34.05 10.05 0.41
N ARG A 107 -33.48 9.15 1.24
CA ARG A 107 -34.24 8.06 1.90
C ARG A 107 -35.08 8.51 3.10
N SER A 108 -34.68 9.58 3.79
CA SER A 108 -35.51 10.16 4.86
C SER A 108 -36.70 10.95 4.30
N GLY A 109 -36.51 11.68 3.19
CA GLY A 109 -37.61 12.41 2.52
C GLY A 109 -38.70 11.50 1.97
N THR A 110 -38.36 10.29 1.49
CA THR A 110 -39.37 9.34 0.98
C THR A 110 -40.18 8.65 2.08
N ALA A 111 -39.75 8.73 3.35
CA ALA A 111 -40.44 8.12 4.48
C ALA A 111 -41.43 9.08 5.17
N GLU A 112 -41.27 10.40 4.99
CA GLU A 112 -42.22 11.42 5.47
C GLU A 112 -43.39 11.66 4.49
N GLU A 113 -43.25 11.25 3.21
CA GLU A 113 -44.30 11.42 2.18
C GLU A 113 -45.20 10.18 1.97
N ARG A 114 -45.11 9.15 2.85
CA ARG A 114 -45.97 7.95 2.83
C ARG A 114 -46.73 7.80 4.14
#